data_AF-A0A183TI34-F1
#
_entry.id   AF-A0A183TI34-F1
#
_cell.length_a   1.000
_cell.length_b   1.000
_cell.length_c   1.000
_cell.angle_alpha   90.00
_cell.angle_beta   90.00
_cell.angle_gamma   90.00
#
_symmetry.space_group_name_H-M   'P 1'
#
loop_
_entity.id
_entity.type
_entity.pdbx_description
1 polymer ?
#
loop_
_entity_poly.entity_id
_entity_poly.type
_entity_poly.pdbx_seq_one_letter_code
_entity_poly.pdbx_strand_id
1 'polypeptide(L)'
;MHLSLTLLVIFGVLLAAQEPETRKPQHLEAFKKCLMYCSKHYGECLQATNGMWKSYHANVKNITSIVRRCCLRNEKRANANEKDSFATCVMIRCGAHLYG
;
A
#
# COMPACT_ATOMS: atom_id res chain seq x y z
N MET A 1 -26.20 9.68 51.14
CA MET A 1 -26.41 8.83 49.93
C MET A 1 -26.28 9.57 48.59
N HIS A 2 -25.99 10.89 48.56
CA HIS A 2 -25.84 11.64 47.29
C HIS A 2 -24.40 11.70 46.74
N LEU A 3 -23.38 11.46 47.57
CA LEU A 3 -21.97 11.58 47.18
C LEU A 3 -21.48 10.44 46.27
N SER A 4 -22.14 9.27 46.33
CA SER A 4 -21.75 8.08 45.55
C SER A 4 -22.23 8.15 44.09
N LEU A 5 -23.34 8.84 43.83
CA LEU A 5 -23.92 8.94 42.48
C LEU A 5 -23.12 9.91 41.60
N THR A 6 -22.61 10.99 42.16
CA THR A 6 -21.81 11.99 41.44
C THR A 6 -20.45 11.43 41.00
N LEU A 7 -19.82 10.61 41.85
CA LEU A 7 -18.56 9.91 41.54
C LEU A 7 -18.70 8.94 40.36
N LEU A 8 -19.80 8.20 40.27
CA LEU A 8 -20.08 7.28 39.17
C LEU A 8 -20.31 8.01 37.84
N VAL A 9 -21.00 9.15 37.86
CA VAL A 9 -21.24 9.96 36.66
C VAL A 9 -19.93 10.57 36.15
N ILE A 10 -19.08 11.08 37.04
CA ILE A 10 -17.77 11.66 36.65
C ILE A 10 -16.85 10.58 36.06
N PHE A 11 -16.84 9.37 36.64
CA PHE A 11 -16.03 8.26 36.11
C PHE A 11 -16.50 7.80 34.72
N GLY A 12 -17.82 7.80 34.47
CA GLY A 12 -18.39 7.48 33.16
C GLY A 12 -18.02 8.49 32.07
N VAL A 13 -17.98 9.78 32.41
CA VAL A 13 -17.56 10.85 31.48
C VAL A 13 -16.06 10.78 31.17
N LEU A 14 -15.21 10.48 32.17
CA LEU A 14 -13.77 10.29 31.97
C LEU A 14 -13.43 9.06 31.11
N LEU A 15 -14.19 7.96 31.26
CA LEU A 15 -14.02 6.78 30.41
C LEU A 15 -14.45 7.02 28.96
N ALA A 16 -15.53 7.79 28.74
CA ALA A 16 -16.00 8.15 27.40
C ALA A 16 -15.08 9.15 26.68
N ALA A 17 -14.27 9.92 27.42
CA ALA A 17 -13.31 10.89 26.87
C ALA A 17 -11.96 10.27 26.48
N GLN A 18 -11.72 8.99 26.78
CA GLN A 18 -10.57 8.26 26.24
C GLN A 18 -10.87 7.83 24.80
N GLU A 19 -10.82 8.77 23.86
CA GLU A 19 -10.60 8.38 22.47
C GLU A 19 -9.25 7.65 22.42
N PRO A 20 -9.18 6.41 21.92
CA PRO A 20 -7.90 5.76 21.72
C PRO A 20 -7.12 6.65 20.75
N GLU A 21 -6.06 7.30 21.25
CA GLU A 21 -5.11 8.05 20.44
C GLU A 21 -4.65 7.09 19.34
N THR A 22 -5.22 7.19 18.14
CA THR A 22 -4.80 6.41 16.97
C THR A 22 -3.45 6.92 16.54
N ARG A 23 -2.42 6.64 17.34
CA ARG A 23 -1.03 6.82 16.99
C ARG A 23 -0.76 5.84 15.88
N LYS A 24 -0.93 6.27 14.63
CA LYS A 24 -0.56 5.47 13.45
C LYS A 24 0.88 5.02 13.71
N PRO A 25 1.14 3.70 13.76
CA PRO A 25 2.47 3.22 14.09
C PRO A 25 3.44 3.84 13.09
N GLN A 26 4.52 4.46 13.57
CA GLN A 26 5.55 5.11 12.73
C GLN A 26 6.05 4.18 11.60
N HIS A 27 6.03 2.87 11.87
CA HIS A 27 6.28 1.79 10.92
C HIS A 27 5.35 1.80 9.69
N LEU A 28 4.05 2.06 9.88
CA LEU A 28 3.07 2.12 8.79
C LEU A 28 3.33 3.29 7.85
N GLU A 29 3.66 4.47 8.38
CA GLU A 29 3.94 5.64 7.54
C GLU A 29 5.28 5.48 6.79
N ALA A 30 6.29 4.86 7.41
CA ALA A 30 7.53 4.47 6.73
C ALA A 30 7.26 3.46 5.59
N PHE A 31 6.44 2.44 5.86
CA PHE A 31 6.05 1.45 4.86
C PHE A 31 5.30 2.08 3.69
N LYS A 32 4.33 2.97 3.95
CA LYS A 32 3.62 3.72 2.90
C LYS A 32 4.56 4.55 2.04
N LYS A 33 5.51 5.27 2.64
CA LYS A 33 6.52 6.02 1.88
C LYS A 33 7.34 5.11 0.98
N CYS A 34 7.70 3.92 1.46
CA CYS A 34 8.37 2.91 0.64
C CYS A 34 7.51 2.44 -0.53
N LEU A 35 6.24 2.11 -0.29
CA LEU A 35 5.30 1.73 -1.35
C LEU A 35 5.11 2.84 -2.39
N MET A 36 5.03 4.10 -1.96
CA MET A 36 4.91 5.24 -2.88
C MET A 36 6.12 5.39 -3.79
N TYR A 37 7.33 5.13 -3.27
CA TYR A 37 8.54 5.09 -4.08
C TYR A 37 8.45 4.02 -5.17
N CYS A 38 8.11 2.78 -4.80
CA CYS A 38 7.97 1.69 -5.77
C CYS A 38 6.82 1.93 -6.77
N SER A 39 5.72 2.52 -6.31
CA SER A 39 4.54 2.85 -7.12
C SER A 39 4.86 3.89 -8.19
N LYS A 40 5.78 4.83 -7.91
CA LYS A 40 6.25 5.79 -8.92
C LYS A 40 6.88 5.09 -10.12
N HIS A 41 7.83 4.18 -9.89
CA HIS A 41 8.47 3.39 -10.95
C HIS A 41 7.47 2.52 -11.71
N TYR A 42 6.50 1.95 -11.00
CA TYR A 42 5.42 1.20 -11.61
C TYR A 42 4.57 2.07 -12.54
N GLY A 43 4.19 3.28 -12.10
CA GLY A 43 3.46 4.26 -12.89
C GLY A 43 4.22 4.70 -14.15
N GLU A 44 5.53 4.93 -14.04
CA GLU A 44 6.41 5.24 -15.18
C GLU A 44 6.42 4.08 -16.19
N CYS A 45 6.55 2.83 -15.72
CA CYS A 45 6.48 1.65 -16.60
C CYS A 45 5.11 1.52 -17.29
N LEU A 46 4.01 1.81 -16.59
CA LEU A 46 2.66 1.72 -17.13
C LEU A 46 2.36 2.77 -18.22
N GLN A 47 3.17 3.81 -18.38
CA GLN A 47 3.00 4.78 -19.48
C GLN A 47 3.08 4.12 -20.86
N ALA A 48 3.70 2.94 -20.96
CA ALA A 48 3.66 2.12 -22.18
C ALA A 48 2.25 1.69 -22.60
N THR A 49 1.25 1.79 -21.71
CA THR A 49 -0.17 1.52 -22.01
C THR A 49 -0.95 2.77 -22.42
N ASN A 50 -0.32 3.95 -22.45
CA ASN A 50 -1.01 5.21 -22.78
C ASN A 50 -1.66 5.13 -24.16
N GLY A 51 -2.92 5.58 -24.25
CA GLY A 51 -3.72 5.50 -25.48
C GLY A 51 -4.35 4.13 -25.77
N MET A 52 -3.79 3.03 -25.24
CA MET A 52 -4.33 1.68 -25.47
C MET A 52 -5.68 1.45 -24.79
N TRP A 53 -5.90 2.10 -23.63
CA TRP A 53 -7.13 1.98 -22.84
C TRP A 53 -8.38 2.47 -23.58
N LYS A 54 -8.24 3.47 -24.46
CA LYS A 54 -9.37 4.00 -25.25
C LYS A 54 -9.99 2.93 -26.16
N SER A 55 -9.17 1.99 -26.63
CA SER A 55 -9.60 0.84 -27.43
C SER A 55 -9.25 -0.46 -26.70
N TYR A 56 -9.68 -0.56 -25.44
CA TYR A 56 -9.34 -1.67 -24.54
C TYR A 56 -9.53 -3.04 -25.18
N HIS A 57 -10.68 -3.32 -25.81
CA HIS A 57 -10.96 -4.63 -26.40
C HIS A 57 -9.96 -5.02 -27.49
N ALA A 58 -9.47 -4.07 -28.28
CA ALA A 58 -8.46 -4.32 -29.31
C ALA A 58 -7.06 -4.50 -28.71
N ASN A 59 -6.80 -3.94 -27.52
CA ASN A 59 -5.47 -3.86 -26.92
C ASN A 59 -5.30 -4.70 -25.65
N VAL A 60 -6.33 -5.40 -25.18
CA VAL A 60 -6.33 -6.07 -23.86
C VAL A 60 -5.12 -6.99 -23.70
N LYS A 61 -4.74 -7.76 -24.74
CA LYS A 61 -3.57 -8.63 -24.70
C LYS A 61 -2.26 -7.85 -24.47
N ASN A 62 -2.10 -6.71 -25.14
CA ASN A 62 -0.94 -5.84 -25.02
C ASN A 62 -0.89 -5.18 -23.64
N ILE A 63 -2.03 -4.62 -23.20
CA ILE A 63 -2.19 -4.00 -21.89
C ILE A 63 -1.82 -5.02 -20.80
N THR A 64 -2.41 -6.22 -20.82
CA THR A 64 -2.13 -7.25 -19.82
C THR A 64 -0.66 -7.67 -19.84
N SER A 65 -0.03 -7.80 -21.02
CA SER A 65 1.40 -8.11 -21.14
C SER A 65 2.27 -7.05 -20.49
N ILE A 66 1.98 -5.76 -20.75
CA ILE A 66 2.70 -4.63 -20.16
C ILE A 66 2.50 -4.57 -18.65
N VAL A 67 1.24 -4.66 -18.19
CA VAL A 67 0.91 -4.63 -16.76
C VAL A 67 1.62 -5.76 -16.01
N ARG A 68 1.60 -6.99 -16.53
CA ARG A 68 2.30 -8.14 -15.93
C ARG A 68 3.80 -7.91 -15.86
N ARG A 69 4.39 -7.37 -16.92
CA ARG A 69 5.82 -7.03 -16.94
C ARG A 69 6.14 -5.97 -15.87
N CYS A 70 5.39 -4.87 -15.83
CA CYS A 70 5.62 -3.79 -14.87
C CYS A 70 5.38 -4.23 -13.43
N CYS A 71 4.44 -5.16 -13.19
CA CYS A 71 4.07 -5.61 -11.85
C CYS A 71 5.00 -6.72 -11.32
N LEU A 72 5.25 -7.76 -12.12
CA LEU A 72 5.77 -9.04 -11.63
C LEU A 72 7.07 -9.51 -12.30
N ARG A 73 7.65 -8.77 -13.25
CA ARG A 73 8.87 -9.24 -13.93
C ARG A 73 9.99 -9.58 -12.95
N ASN A 74 10.52 -10.80 -13.05
CA ASN A 74 11.67 -11.32 -12.29
C ASN A 74 11.48 -11.43 -10.77
N GLU A 75 10.28 -11.21 -10.25
CA GLU A 75 9.88 -11.39 -8.85
C GLU A 75 10.28 -12.73 -8.20
N LYS A 76 10.37 -13.80 -9.00
CA LYS A 76 10.78 -15.15 -8.53
C LYS A 76 12.25 -15.48 -8.78
N ARG A 77 13.03 -14.58 -9.39
CA ARG A 77 14.43 -14.84 -9.72
C ARG A 77 15.33 -14.56 -8.52
N ALA A 78 16.30 -15.44 -8.29
CA ALA A 78 17.29 -15.27 -7.20
C ALA A 78 18.14 -13.99 -7.34
N ASN A 79 18.31 -13.49 -8.57
CA ASN A 79 19.04 -12.27 -8.89
C ASN A 79 18.11 -11.10 -9.26
N ALA A 80 16.88 -11.09 -8.72
CA ALA A 80 15.93 -10.00 -8.93
C ALA A 80 16.54 -8.64 -8.56
N ASN A 81 16.31 -7.63 -9.40
CA ASN A 81 16.72 -6.26 -9.13
C ASN A 81 15.51 -5.40 -8.70
N GLU A 82 15.74 -4.42 -7.85
CA GLU A 82 14.72 -3.45 -7.41
C GLU A 82 13.97 -2.79 -8.59
N LYS A 83 14.64 -2.58 -9.73
CA LYS A 83 14.06 -1.94 -10.93
C LYS A 83 13.37 -2.90 -11.89
N ASP A 84 13.36 -4.20 -11.60
CA ASP A 84 12.77 -5.17 -12.53
C ASP A 84 11.25 -5.07 -12.62
N SER A 85 10.58 -4.89 -11.48
CA SER A 85 9.13 -4.71 -11.41
C SER A 85 8.71 -4.05 -10.09
N PHE A 86 7.42 -3.74 -9.97
CA PHE A 86 6.85 -3.28 -8.71
C PHE A 86 7.07 -4.29 -7.57
N ALA A 87 6.79 -5.56 -7.83
CA ALA A 87 6.97 -6.64 -6.84
C ALA A 87 8.42 -6.78 -6.37
N THR A 88 9.41 -6.71 -7.27
CA THR A 88 10.82 -6.78 -6.84
C THR A 88 11.23 -5.56 -6.03
N CYS A 89 10.76 -4.36 -6.39
CA CYS A 89 10.99 -3.14 -5.60
C CYS A 89 10.43 -3.27 -4.19
N VAL A 90 9.17 -3.67 -4.05
CA VAL A 90 8.50 -3.79 -2.75
C VAL A 90 9.13 -4.89 -1.90
N MET A 91 9.53 -6.01 -2.51
CA MET A 91 10.23 -7.09 -1.83
C MET A 91 11.58 -6.63 -1.29
N ILE A 92 12.42 -6.03 -2.14
CA ILE A 92 13.80 -5.67 -1.78
C ILE A 92 13.83 -4.46 -0.86
N ARG A 93 13.05 -3.42 -1.16
CA ARG A 93 13.10 -2.14 -0.44
C ARG A 93 12.16 -2.10 0.77
N CYS A 94 10.96 -2.65 0.64
CA CYS A 94 9.92 -2.57 1.68
C CYS A 94 9.80 -3.84 2.51
N GLY A 95 10.55 -4.90 2.17
CA GLY A 95 10.51 -6.19 2.89
C GLY A 95 9.18 -6.92 2.78
N ALA A 96 8.38 -6.64 1.73
CA ALA A 96 7.05 -7.22 1.55
C ALA A 96 6.92 -7.95 0.21
N HIS A 97 6.37 -9.17 0.26
CA HIS A 97 6.08 -9.93 -0.96
C HIS A 97 4.71 -9.53 -1.49
N LEU A 98 4.64 -9.20 -2.78
CA LEU A 98 3.39 -9.08 -3.50
C LEU A 98 3.08 -10.41 -4.17
N TYR A 99 1.90 -10.94 -3.89
CA TYR A 99 1.37 -12.11 -4.58
C TYR A 99 0.41 -11.61 -5.66
N GLY A 100 0.63 -12.05 -6.90
CA GLY A 100 -0.22 -11.76 -8.06
C GLY A 100 -0.81 -13.02 -8.65
#